data_AF-A0A2I6ECP6-F1
#
_entry.id   AF-A0A2I6ECP6-F1
#
_cell.length_a   1.000
_cell.length_b   1.000
_cell.length_c   1.000
_cell.angle_alpha   90.00
_cell.angle_beta   90.00
_cell.angle_gamma   90.00
#
_symmetry.space_group_name_H-M   'P 1'
#
loop_
_entity.id
_entity.type
_entity.pdbx_description
1 polymer ?
#
loop_
_entity_poly.entity_id
_entity_poly.type
_entity_poly.pdbx_seq_one_letter_code
_entity_poly.pdbx_strand_id
1 'polypeptide(L)'
;AGATLGAAILLGVTPDDRKGNLGSTMPGTGVNDAQAVGVEIMLGFILVFVVFATTDAKRTDLGGSKPLAIGLTVSACHLFAVS
;
A
#
# COMPACT_ATOMS: atom_id res chain seq x y z
N ALA A 1 3.05 16.71 -1.17
CA ALA A 1 3.40 17.40 -2.43
C ALA A 1 3.47 16.44 -3.62
N GLY A 2 4.34 15.42 -3.61
CA GLY A 2 4.44 14.45 -4.72
C GLY A 2 3.14 13.69 -5.01
N ALA A 3 2.46 13.17 -3.97
CA ALA A 3 1.19 12.45 -4.13
C ALA A 3 0.08 13.32 -4.73
N THR A 4 -0.10 14.55 -4.25
CA THR A 4 -1.09 15.52 -4.78
C THR A 4 -0.81 15.90 -6.23
N LEU A 5 0.46 16.13 -6.58
CA LEU A 5 0.85 16.41 -7.97
C LEU A 5 0.60 15.18 -8.86
N GLY A 6 0.96 13.99 -8.40
CA GLY A 6 0.70 12.74 -9.11
C GLY A 6 -0.79 12.51 -9.36
N ALA A 7 -1.64 12.75 -8.36
CA ALA A 7 -3.10 12.67 -8.50
C ALA A 7 -3.65 13.72 -9.47
N ALA A 8 -3.12 14.95 -9.45
CA ALA A 8 -3.50 16.00 -10.41
C ALA A 8 -3.12 15.63 -11.85
N ILE A 9 -1.93 15.04 -12.06
CA ILE A 9 -1.52 14.51 -13.36
C ILE A 9 -2.47 13.40 -13.80
N LEU A 10 -2.78 12.45 -12.91
CA LEU A 10 -3.71 11.34 -13.19
C LEU A 10 -5.09 11.88 -13.60
N LEU A 11 -5.62 12.86 -12.87
CA LEU A 11 -6.87 13.55 -13.19
C LEU A 11 -6.85 14.19 -14.58
N GLY A 12 -5.72 14.76 -15.01
CA GLY A 12 -5.57 15.39 -16.32
C GLY A 12 -5.46 14.42 -17.49
N VAL A 13 -4.87 13.23 -17.27
CA VAL A 13 -4.66 12.22 -18.34
C VAL A 13 -5.77 11.17 -18.43
N THR A 14 -6.62 11.04 -17.41
CA THR A 14 -7.74 10.09 -17.39
C THR A 14 -8.99 10.68 -18.08
N PRO A 15 -9.58 9.99 -19.08
CA PRO A 15 -10.86 10.38 -19.68
C PRO A 15 -11.98 10.53 -18.66
N ASP A 16 -12.89 11.49 -18.86
CA ASP A 16 -13.95 11.84 -17.90
C ASP A 16 -14.82 10.64 -17.49
N ASP A 17 -15.11 9.74 -18.43
CA ASP A 17 -15.90 8.53 -18.22
C ASP A 17 -15.18 7.44 -17.39
N ARG A 18 -13.86 7.57 -17.17
CA ARG A 18 -13.03 6.59 -16.44
C ARG A 18 -12.38 7.12 -15.18
N LYS A 19 -12.67 8.36 -14.77
CA LYS A 19 -12.08 8.96 -13.57
C LYS A 19 -12.44 8.20 -12.30
N GLY A 20 -13.69 7.75 -12.19
CA GLY A 20 -14.21 7.09 -10.98
C GLY A 20 -13.78 7.86 -9.72
N ASN A 21 -13.04 7.18 -8.85
CA ASN A 21 -12.60 7.71 -7.56
C ASN A 21 -11.10 8.07 -7.58
N LEU A 22 -10.44 7.99 -8.75
CA LEU A 22 -8.99 8.19 -8.93
C LEU A 22 -8.10 7.36 -7.99
N GLY A 23 -8.57 6.17 -7.60
CA GLY A 23 -7.84 5.27 -6.71
C GLY A 23 -7.89 5.65 -5.23
N SER A 24 -8.86 6.46 -4.81
CA SER A 24 -9.09 6.74 -3.38
C SER A 24 -9.33 5.45 -2.60
N THR A 25 -8.59 5.27 -1.50
CA THR A 25 -8.82 4.18 -0.54
C THR A 25 -10.13 4.43 0.19
N MET A 26 -11.04 3.46 0.15
CA MET A 26 -12.35 3.53 0.82
C MET A 26 -12.63 2.18 1.50
N PRO A 27 -13.34 2.18 2.65
CA PRO A 27 -13.77 0.94 3.28
C PRO A 27 -14.63 0.09 2.32
N GLY A 28 -14.49 -1.23 2.43
CA GLY A 28 -15.33 -2.20 1.72
C GLY A 28 -16.79 -2.14 2.18
N THR A 29 -17.69 -2.71 1.38
CA THR A 29 -19.13 -2.75 1.73
C THR A 29 -19.35 -3.52 3.03
N GLY A 30 -19.96 -2.87 4.03
CA GLY A 30 -20.23 -3.48 5.33
C GLY A 30 -19.07 -3.41 6.34
N VAL A 31 -17.95 -2.78 5.99
CA VAL A 31 -16.84 -2.49 6.90
C VAL A 31 -17.07 -1.14 7.56
N ASN A 32 -17.08 -1.09 8.90
CA ASN A 32 -17.15 0.18 9.62
C ASN A 32 -15.77 0.85 9.76
N ASP A 33 -15.75 2.12 10.14
CA ASP A 33 -14.52 2.91 10.23
C ASP A 33 -13.49 2.31 11.20
N ALA A 34 -13.92 1.76 12.34
CA ALA A 34 -13.02 1.15 13.30
C ALA A 34 -12.37 -0.14 12.77
N GLN A 35 -13.13 -0.94 12.02
CA GLN A 35 -12.62 -2.13 11.34
C GLN A 35 -11.63 -1.74 10.23
N ALA A 36 -11.95 -0.72 9.43
CA ALA A 36 -11.07 -0.22 8.37
C ALA A 36 -9.72 0.25 8.96
N VAL A 37 -9.76 1.05 10.03
CA VAL A 37 -8.56 1.48 10.75
C VAL A 37 -7.78 0.28 11.31
N GLY A 38 -8.47 -0.71 11.88
CA GLY A 38 -7.82 -1.93 12.38
C GLY A 38 -7.05 -2.69 11.30
N VAL A 39 -7.66 -2.84 10.11
CA VAL A 39 -7.01 -3.44 8.95
C VAL A 39 -5.80 -2.60 8.50
N GLU A 40 -5.96 -1.29 8.35
CA GLU A 40 -4.85 -0.41 7.95
C GLU A 40 -3.67 -0.45 8.92
N ILE A 41 -3.91 -0.52 10.22
CA ILE A 41 -2.85 -0.65 11.23
C ILE A 41 -2.09 -1.97 11.04
N MET A 42 -2.79 -3.09 10.82
CA MET A 42 -2.14 -4.38 10.60
C MET A 42 -1.30 -4.37 9.31
N LEU A 43 -1.83 -3.81 8.22
CA LEU A 43 -1.11 -3.70 6.95
C LEU A 43 0.13 -2.80 7.09
N GLY A 44 -0.01 -1.66 7.75
CA GLY A 44 1.09 -0.74 8.06
C GLY A 44 2.17 -1.41 8.92
N PHE A 45 1.76 -2.17 9.94
CA PHE A 45 2.69 -2.92 10.79
C PHE A 45 3.50 -3.95 9.98
N ILE A 46 2.84 -4.76 9.15
CA ILE A 46 3.52 -5.77 8.33
C ILE A 46 4.53 -5.11 7.39
N LEU A 47 4.12 -4.04 6.71
CA LEU A 47 5.01 -3.30 5.80
C LEU A 47 6.24 -2.76 6.54
N VAL A 48 6.03 -2.06 7.65
CA VAL A 48 7.11 -1.48 8.46
C VAL A 48 8.03 -2.58 9.00
N PHE A 49 7.46 -3.68 9.49
CA PHE A 49 8.22 -4.84 9.96
C PHE A 49 9.13 -5.39 8.86
N VAL A 50 8.62 -5.58 7.64
CA VAL A 50 9.45 -6.07 6.51
C VAL A 50 10.51 -5.04 6.10
N VAL A 51 10.20 -3.75 6.11
CA VAL A 51 11.20 -2.71 5.84
C VAL A 51 12.35 -2.78 6.84
N PHE A 52 12.07 -2.82 8.14
CA PHE A 52 13.10 -2.97 9.16
C PHE A 52 13.84 -4.32 9.01
N ALA A 53 13.12 -5.41 8.81
CA ALA A 53 13.71 -6.73 8.67
C ALA A 53 14.62 -6.87 7.44
N THR A 54 14.38 -6.12 6.36
CA THR A 54 15.18 -6.16 5.13
C THR A 54 16.33 -5.14 5.12
N THR A 55 16.20 -4.06 5.89
CA THR A 55 17.21 -2.99 5.99
C THR A 55 18.12 -3.12 7.22
N ASP A 56 17.85 -4.07 8.11
CA ASP A 56 18.71 -4.36 9.25
C ASP A 56 20.14 -4.73 8.82
N ALA A 57 21.11 -3.92 9.24
CA ALA A 57 22.53 -4.14 8.97
C ALA A 57 23.12 -5.35 9.71
N LYS A 58 22.44 -5.86 10.74
CA LYS A 58 22.86 -7.05 11.49
C LYS A 58 22.43 -8.35 10.83
N ARG A 59 21.50 -8.31 9.87
CA ARG A 59 21.12 -9.49 9.08
C ARG A 59 22.10 -9.70 7.93
N THR A 60 22.89 -10.75 8.05
CA THR A 60 23.80 -11.23 7.00
C THR A 60 23.22 -12.42 6.23
N ASP A 61 22.06 -12.95 6.64
CA ASP A 61 21.36 -14.08 6.03
C ASP A 61 20.49 -13.68 4.81
N LEU A 62 20.25 -12.38 4.63
CA LEU A 62 19.49 -11.84 3.50
C LEU A 62 20.32 -11.91 2.20
N GLY A 63 20.27 -13.05 1.52
CA GLY A 63 20.88 -13.25 0.19
C GLY A 63 20.06 -12.73 -0.99
N GLY A 64 18.87 -12.17 -0.76
CA GLY A 64 17.91 -11.74 -1.79
C GLY A 64 17.77 -10.23 -1.97
N SER A 65 16.89 -9.82 -2.89
CA SER A 65 16.62 -8.40 -3.19
C SER A 65 15.74 -7.73 -2.13
N LYS A 66 16.33 -6.80 -1.36
CA LYS A 66 15.63 -5.95 -0.39
C LYS A 66 14.41 -5.21 -0.97
N PRO A 67 14.52 -4.50 -2.12
CA PRO A 67 13.36 -3.81 -2.68
C PRO A 67 12.26 -4.77 -3.16
N LEU A 68 12.63 -5.97 -3.63
CA LEU A 68 11.63 -6.97 -4.05
C LEU A 68 10.83 -7.49 -2.86
N ALA A 69 11.47 -7.74 -1.72
CA ALA A 69 10.78 -8.19 -0.51
C ALA A 69 9.77 -7.15 0.00
N ILE A 70 10.16 -5.86 -0.01
CA ILE A 70 9.26 -4.76 0.34
C ILE A 70 8.10 -4.68 -0.67
N GLY A 71 8.40 -4.71 -1.97
CA GLY A 71 7.38 -4.67 -3.03
C GLY A 71 6.38 -5.83 -2.96
N LEU A 72 6.86 -7.07 -2.75
CA LEU A 72 6.00 -8.24 -2.61
C LEU A 72 5.10 -8.15 -1.37
N THR A 73 5.62 -7.57 -0.28
CA THR A 73 4.83 -7.33 0.93
C THR A 73 3.70 -6.35 0.67
N VAL A 74 3.96 -5.24 -0.05
CA VAL A 74 2.92 -4.30 -0.47
C VAL A 74 1.88 -4.99 -1.35
N SER A 75 2.29 -5.82 -2.32
CA SER A 75 1.36 -6.58 -3.16
C SER A 75 0.50 -7.56 -2.35
N ALA A 76 1.08 -8.27 -1.39
CA ALA A 76 0.35 -9.17 -0.51
C ALA A 76 -0.66 -8.42 0.38
N CYS A 77 -0.27 -7.27 0.91
CA CYS A 77 -1.16 -6.38 1.66
C CYS A 77 -2.35 -5.92 0.81
N HIS A 78 -2.13 -5.57 -0.46
CA HIS A 78 -3.21 -5.19 -1.37
C HIS A 78 -4.15 -6.35 -1.68
N LEU A 79 -3.62 -7.55 -1.91
CA LEU A 79 -4.46 -8.74 -2.14
C LEU A 79 -5.36 -9.06 -0.94
N PHE A 80 -4.85 -8.86 0.28
CA PHE A 80 -5.63 -9.04 1.52
C PHE A 80 -6.66 -7.92 1.76
N ALA A 81 -6.33 -6.66 1.43
CA ALA A 81 -7.21 -5.52 1.67
C ALA A 81 -8.35 -5.41 0.64
N VAL A 82 -8.18 -6.00 -0.54
CA VAL A 82 -9.18 -6.04 -1.62
C VAL A 82 -10.15 -7.22 -1.45
N SER A 83 -9.72 -8.29 -0.77
CA SER A 83 -10.53 -9.48 -0.51
C SER A 83 -11.60 -9.29 0.55
#